data_AF-A0A9R1TMD3-F1
#
_entry.id   AF-A0A9R1TMD3-F1
#
_cell.length_a   1.000
_cell.length_b   1.000
_cell.length_c   1.000
_cell.angle_alpha   90.00
_cell.angle_beta   90.00
_cell.angle_gamma   90.00
#
_symmetry.space_group_name_H-M   'P 1'
#
loop_
_entity.id
_entity.type
_entity.pdbx_description
1 polymer ?
#
loop_
_entity_poly.entity_id
_entity_poly.type
_entity_poly.pdbx_seq_one_letter_code
_entity_poly.pdbx_strand_id
1 'polypeptide(L)'
;MFGIVNSGIGPGPKMFEANPDTKRLYDDLLSNYNRLIRPVANNTQPLIVWLGLKLSQLIEMNLKNQVMTTNVWVEQKWFDYKLQWNP
;
A
#
# COMPACT_ATOMS: atom_id res chain seq x y z
N MET A 1 12.70 -54.84 -24.10
CA MET A 1 11.99 -53.84 -23.26
C MET A 1 12.72 -52.53 -23.46
N PHE A 2 12.18 -51.67 -24.33
CA PHE A 2 12.85 -50.45 -24.80
C PHE A 2 12.74 -49.34 -23.75
N GLY A 3 13.87 -48.71 -23.42
CA GLY A 3 13.93 -47.59 -22.51
C GLY A 3 13.29 -46.34 -23.12
N ILE A 4 12.36 -45.73 -22.39
CA ILE A 4 11.81 -44.42 -22.74
C ILE A 4 12.74 -43.37 -22.13
N VAL A 5 13.53 -42.71 -22.97
CA VAL A 5 14.18 -41.44 -22.65
C VAL A 5 13.15 -40.34 -22.87
N ASN A 6 12.82 -39.58 -21.83
CA ASN A 6 12.21 -38.27 -22.03
C ASN A 6 12.58 -37.33 -20.88
N SER A 7 13.54 -36.45 -21.12
CA SER A 7 13.77 -35.26 -20.30
C SER A 7 13.98 -34.06 -21.21
N GLY A 8 12.89 -33.62 -21.86
CA GLY A 8 12.81 -32.29 -22.44
C GLY A 8 12.63 -31.26 -21.32
N ILE A 9 13.72 -30.61 -20.90
CA ILE A 9 13.66 -29.41 -20.06
C ILE A 9 13.64 -28.21 -21.02
N GLY A 10 12.45 -27.83 -21.47
CA GLY A 10 12.24 -26.50 -22.05
C GLY A 10 12.38 -25.45 -20.93
N PRO A 11 12.77 -24.20 -21.24
CA PRO A 11 12.93 -23.18 -20.22
C PRO A 11 11.55 -22.92 -19.60
N GLY A 12 11.43 -23.22 -18.31
CA GLY A 12 10.23 -22.89 -17.54
C GLY A 12 9.94 -21.39 -17.58
N PRO A 13 8.69 -20.99 -17.28
CA PRO A 13 8.28 -19.60 -17.33
C PRO A 13 9.24 -18.74 -16.49
N LYS A 14 9.83 -17.71 -17.09
CA LYS A 14 10.62 -16.71 -16.37
C LYS A 14 9.67 -16.04 -15.36
N MET A 15 9.75 -16.47 -14.11
CA MET A 15 9.17 -15.71 -13.02
C MET A 15 9.82 -14.33 -13.07
N PHE A 16 9.02 -13.29 -13.27
CA PHE A 16 9.47 -11.92 -13.09
C PHE A 16 9.88 -11.80 -11.63
N GLU A 17 11.16 -12.00 -11.36
CA GLU A 17 11.72 -11.88 -10.04
C GLU A 17 11.66 -10.39 -9.69
N ALA A 18 10.60 -10.02 -8.97
CA ALA A 18 10.51 -8.70 -8.36
C ALA A 18 11.84 -8.43 -7.64
N ASN A 19 12.41 -7.25 -7.93
CA ASN A 19 13.76 -6.85 -7.53
C ASN A 19 14.06 -7.37 -6.10
N PRO A 20 15.03 -8.28 -5.92
CA PRO A 20 15.31 -8.90 -4.63
C PRO A 20 15.65 -7.87 -3.54
N ASP A 21 16.21 -6.72 -3.91
CA ASP A 21 16.46 -5.62 -2.98
C ASP A 21 15.15 -4.98 -2.47
N THR A 22 14.12 -4.89 -3.31
CA THR A 22 12.79 -4.41 -2.91
C THR A 22 12.10 -5.39 -1.96
N LYS A 23 12.26 -6.70 -2.17
CA LYS A 23 11.75 -7.71 -1.23
C LYS A 23 12.43 -7.59 0.12
N ARG A 24 13.76 -7.49 0.15
CA ARG A 24 14.52 -7.30 1.40
C ARG A 24 14.07 -6.05 2.15
N LEU A 25 13.93 -4.92 1.45
CA LEU A 25 13.47 -3.68 2.05
C LEU A 25 12.06 -3.80 2.63
N TYR A 26 11.15 -4.45 1.90
CA TYR A 26 9.78 -4.67 2.34
C TYR A 26 9.72 -5.54 3.61
N ASP A 27 10.48 -6.63 3.63
CA ASP A 27 10.56 -7.54 4.78
C ASP A 27 11.22 -6.86 5.99
N ASP A 28 12.28 -6.08 5.78
CA ASP A 28 12.97 -5.33 6.85
C ASP A 28 12.05 -4.26 7.47
N LEU A 29 11.32 -3.50 6.65
CA LEU A 29 10.44 -2.43 7.14
C LEU A 29 9.16 -2.96 7.80
N LEU A 30 8.58 -4.05 7.30
CA LEU A 30 7.25 -4.50 7.71
C LEU A 30 7.24 -5.68 8.68
N SER A 31 8.34 -6.42 8.83
CA SER A 31 8.45 -7.57 9.76
C SER A 31 8.07 -7.21 11.20
N ASN A 32 8.34 -5.98 11.65
CA ASN A 32 8.03 -5.48 13.00
C ASN A 32 7.13 -4.24 13.01
N TYR A 33 6.46 -3.93 11.89
CA TYR A 33 5.59 -2.76 11.78
C TYR A 33 4.17 -3.09 12.24
N ASN A 34 3.79 -2.60 13.42
CA ASN A 34 2.43 -2.73 13.92
C ASN A 34 1.56 -1.56 13.44
N ARG A 35 0.69 -1.83 12.46
CA ARG A 35 -0.24 -0.85 11.85
C ARG A 35 -1.26 -0.25 12.83
N LEU A 36 -1.49 -0.89 13.97
CA LEU A 36 -2.45 -0.44 14.99
C LEU A 36 -1.81 0.55 15.98
N ILE A 37 -0.48 0.66 15.99
CA ILE A 37 0.23 1.56 16.90
C ILE A 37 0.45 2.88 16.18
N ARG A 38 0.13 3.98 16.87
CA ARG A 38 0.37 5.33 16.40
C ARG A 38 1.85 5.50 16.02
N PRO A 39 2.19 5.87 14.77
CA PRO A 39 3.55 6.02 14.33
C PRO A 39 4.15 7.35 14.83
N VAL A 40 4.38 7.44 16.14
CA VAL A 40 5.17 8.51 16.77
C VAL A 40 6.44 7.96 17.41
N ALA A 41 7.57 8.61 17.14
CA ALA A 41 8.86 8.29 17.77
C ALA A 41 8.85 8.68 19.25
N ASN A 42 8.11 9.74 19.58
CA ASN A 42 7.90 10.21 20.93
C ASN A 42 6.40 10.38 21.17
N ASN A 43 5.88 9.76 22.23
CA ASN A 43 4.47 9.82 22.57
C ASN A 43 3.97 11.25 22.86
N THR A 44 4.88 12.18 23.17
CA THR A 44 4.55 13.60 23.40
C THR A 44 4.32 14.41 22.12
N GLN A 45 4.66 13.89 20.95
CA GLN A 45 4.52 14.62 19.69
C GLN A 45 3.16 14.37 19.01
N PRO A 46 2.55 15.39 18.39
CA PRO A 46 1.37 15.23 17.54
C PRO A 46 1.75 14.54 16.21
N LEU A 47 0.86 13.68 15.70
CA LEU A 47 0.95 13.13 14.35
C LEU A 47 0.14 14.05 13.45
N ILE A 48 0.81 14.68 12.49
CA ILE A 48 0.15 15.59 11.55
C ILE A 48 -0.37 14.75 10.38
N VAL A 49 -1.70 14.77 10.20
CA VAL A 49 -2.38 14.12 9.08
C VAL A 49 -2.89 15.19 8.15
N TRP A 50 -2.38 15.21 6.92
CA TRP A 50 -2.85 16.06 5.85
C TRP A 50 -4.03 15.39 5.15
N LEU A 51 -5.19 16.02 5.25
CA LEU A 51 -6.41 15.58 4.59
C LEU A 51 -6.66 16.46 3.35
N GLY A 52 -6.59 15.84 2.18
CA GLY A 52 -7.02 16.41 0.92
C GLY A 52 -8.37 15.84 0.52
N LEU A 53 -9.30 16.70 0.11
CA LEU A 53 -10.58 16.28 -0.46
C LEU A 53 -10.65 16.76 -1.90
N LYS A 54 -10.90 15.83 -2.82
CA LYS A 54 -11.13 16.15 -4.22
C LYS A 54 -12.52 15.68 -4.61
N LEU A 55 -13.41 16.64 -4.88
CA LEU A 55 -14.76 16.34 -5.37
C LEU A 55 -14.64 15.71 -6.77
N SER A 56 -15.21 14.53 -6.93
CA SER A 56 -15.31 13.86 -8.23
C SER A 56 -16.56 14.35 -8.96
N GLN A 57 -17.74 14.17 -8.35
CA GLN A 57 -19.04 14.49 -8.94
C GLN A 57 -20.06 14.80 -7.85
N LEU A 58 -21.00 15.70 -8.15
CA LEU A 58 -22.22 15.90 -7.36
C LEU A 58 -23.27 14.89 -7.82
N ILE A 59 -23.70 13.99 -6.93
CA ILE A 59 -24.64 12.91 -7.27
C ILE A 59 -26.08 13.43 -7.14
N GLU A 60 -26.44 13.99 -5.99
CA GLU A 60 -27.79 14.49 -5.73
C GLU A 60 -27.80 15.54 -4.61
N MET A 61 -28.73 16.49 -4.66
CA MET A 61 -29.01 17.42 -3.58
C MET A 61 -30.51 17.38 -3.25
N ASN A 62 -30.85 16.91 -2.05
CA ASN A 62 -32.20 16.97 -1.53
C ASN A 62 -32.35 18.20 -0.63
N LEU A 63 -32.84 19.31 -1.19
CA LEU A 63 -33.01 20.56 -0.46
C LEU A 63 -34.09 20.47 0.64
N LYS A 64 -35.11 19.62 0.43
CA LYS A 64 -36.21 19.45 1.39
C LYS A 64 -35.74 18.77 2.69
N ASN A 65 -34.83 17.80 2.57
CA ASN A 65 -34.24 17.07 3.69
C ASN A 65 -32.84 17.58 4.08
N GLN A 66 -32.31 18.60 3.38
CA GLN A 66 -30.96 19.15 3.56
C GLN A 66 -29.83 18.11 3.47
N VAL A 67 -29.97 17.13 2.58
CA VAL A 67 -28.95 16.10 2.34
C VAL A 67 -28.30 16.30 0.99
N MET A 68 -26.97 16.32 0.96
CA MET A 68 -26.17 16.40 -0.26
C MET A 68 -25.34 15.11 -0.39
N THR A 69 -25.50 14.42 -1.50
CA THR A 69 -24.77 13.18 -1.82
C THR A 69 -23.75 13.49 -2.91
N THR A 70 -22.46 13.32 -2.60
CA THR A 70 -21.34 13.60 -3.52
C THR A 70 -20.35 12.46 -3.54
N ASN A 71 -19.77 12.20 -4.71
CA ASN A 71 -18.60 11.33 -4.80
C ASN A 71 -17.33 12.15 -4.56
N VAL A 72 -16.59 11.82 -3.50
CA VAL A 72 -15.35 12.51 -3.13
C VAL A 72 -14.19 11.51 -3.06
N TRP A 73 -13.04 11.93 -3.57
CA TRP A 73 -11.77 11.27 -3.33
C TRP A 73 -11.15 11.84 -2.06
N VAL A 74 -10.87 10.95 -1.11
CA VAL A 74 -10.21 11.28 0.13
C VAL A 74 -8.73 10.93 0.00
N GLU A 75 -7.88 11.95 0.03
CA GLU A 75 -6.44 11.77 0.05
C GLU A 75 -5.93 12.02 1.47
N GLN A 76 -5.25 11.03 2.06
CA GLN A 76 -4.67 11.15 3.39
C GLN A 76 -3.16 10.95 3.28
N LYS A 77 -2.41 11.90 3.81
CA LYS A 77 -0.95 11.84 3.88
C LYS A 77 -0.55 12.05 5.32
N TRP A 78 0.40 11.25 5.80
CA TRP A 78 1.05 11.45 7.08
C TRP A 78 2.49 10.97 6.96
N PHE A 79 3.33 11.47 7.86
CA PHE A 79 4.71 11.03 7.95
C PHE A 79 4.83 9.93 9.00
N ASP A 80 5.46 8.81 8.62
CA ASP A 80 5.76 7.71 9.53
C ASP A 80 7.27 7.61 9.73
N TYR A 81 7.70 7.72 10.99
CA TYR A 81 9.11 7.63 11.34
C TYR A 81 9.71 6.22 11.18
N LYS A 82 8.89 5.18 11.27
CA LYS A 82 9.35 3.77 11.16
C LYS A 82 9.51 3.31 9.73
N LEU A 83 8.93 4.02 8.76
CA LEU A 83 8.97 3.67 7.35
C LEU A 83 10.06 4.44 6.58
N GLN A 84 11.10 4.89 7.28
CA GLN A 84 12.28 5.51 6.67
C GLN A 84 13.34 4.45 6.38
N TRP A 85 13.98 4.53 5.21
CA TRP A 85 15.12 3.67 4.87
C TRP A 85 16.25 4.51 4.26
N ASN A 86 17.47 3.99 4.38
CA ASN A 86 18.62 4.56 3.68
C ASN A 86 18.69 3.94 2.27
N PRO A 87 18.60 4.75 1.20
CA PRO A 87 18.69 4.27 -0.18
C PRO A 87 20.09 3.78 -0.54
#